data_AF-A0A2E4IYQ2-F1
#
_entry.id   AF-A0A2E4IYQ2-F1
#
_cell.length_a   1.000
_cell.length_b   1.000
_cell.length_c   1.000
_cell.angle_alpha   90.00
_cell.angle_beta   90.00
_cell.angle_gamma   90.00
#
_symmetry.space_group_name_H-M   'P 1'
#
loop_
_entity.id
_entity.type
_entity.pdbx_description
1 polymer ?
#
loop_
_entity_poly.entity_id
_entity_poly.type
_entity_poly.pdbx_seq_one_letter_code
_entity_poly.pdbx_strand_id
1 'polypeptide(L)'
;MLSPPSSLRKLLENREWQSITIGESAASVYRLVSPEQTDLILKYQPRDQLRNLDGEMERMRWLSGKVDVPEVIDFIQDEKDDWLLMTALPGGDATTSKLPPKDQINLLADNLRQLHSLDVTDCPFRHSNDQCIAESAQILHAGRINTDDFDQENIGPSLSDSFFER
;
A
#
# COMPACT_ATOMS: atom_id res chain seq x y z
N MET A 1 1.54 15.66 -16.93
CA MET A 1 0.52 16.22 -16.03
C MET A 1 -0.47 15.10 -15.74
N LEU A 2 -0.64 14.74 -14.46
CA LEU A 2 -1.59 13.71 -14.06
C LEU A 2 -2.99 14.10 -14.56
N SER A 3 -3.69 13.19 -15.23
CA SER A 3 -5.02 13.48 -15.82
C SER A 3 -6.05 12.49 -15.26
N PRO A 4 -6.63 12.77 -14.08
CA PRO A 4 -7.61 11.89 -13.47
C PRO A 4 -8.85 11.68 -14.37
N PRO A 5 -9.49 10.51 -14.30
CA PRO A 5 -10.76 10.24 -14.97
C PRO A 5 -11.81 11.32 -14.70
N SER A 6 -12.65 11.60 -15.69
CA SER A 6 -13.68 12.64 -15.60
C SER A 6 -14.67 12.43 -14.46
N SER A 7 -14.97 11.17 -14.12
CA SER A 7 -15.82 10.80 -12.99
C SER A 7 -15.27 11.24 -11.63
N LEU A 8 -13.94 11.32 -11.46
CA LEU A 8 -13.35 11.79 -10.21
C LEU A 8 -13.33 13.32 -10.09
N ARG A 9 -13.38 14.07 -11.20
CA ARG A 9 -13.12 15.53 -11.19
C ARG A 9 -13.89 16.28 -10.11
N LYS A 10 -15.19 16.02 -9.98
CA LYS A 10 -16.04 16.67 -8.99
C LYS A 10 -15.60 16.41 -7.54
N LEU A 11 -15.07 15.21 -7.26
CA LEU A 11 -14.55 14.83 -5.93
C LEU A 11 -13.20 15.50 -5.63
N LEU A 12 -12.46 15.88 -6.67
CA LEU A 12 -11.13 16.47 -6.62
C LEU A 12 -11.15 18.01 -6.65
N GLU A 13 -12.30 18.62 -7.00
CA GLU A 13 -12.50 20.06 -7.05
C GLU A 13 -12.32 20.72 -5.68
N ASN A 14 -11.80 21.96 -5.67
CA ASN A 14 -11.58 22.78 -4.47
C ASN A 14 -10.70 22.12 -3.39
N ARG A 15 -9.78 21.25 -3.81
CA ARG A 15 -8.79 20.60 -2.94
C ARG A 15 -7.38 21.01 -3.32
N GLU A 16 -6.53 21.23 -2.32
CA GLU A 16 -5.09 21.42 -2.53
C GLU A 16 -4.42 20.05 -2.68
N TRP A 17 -3.59 19.90 -3.71
CA TRP A 17 -2.89 18.65 -4.00
C TRP A 17 -1.50 18.66 -3.39
N GLN A 18 -1.22 17.69 -2.53
CA GLN A 18 0.07 17.50 -1.87
C GLN A 18 0.63 16.13 -2.22
N SER A 19 1.79 16.09 -2.86
CA SER A 19 2.45 14.82 -3.20
C SER A 19 3.05 14.18 -1.95
N ILE A 20 2.80 12.88 -1.75
CA ILE A 20 3.43 12.08 -0.71
C ILE A 20 4.57 11.27 -1.35
N THR A 21 5.80 11.53 -0.94
CA THR A 21 7.02 10.97 -1.57
C THR A 21 7.75 9.93 -0.72
N ILE A 22 7.19 9.53 0.42
CA ILE A 22 7.78 8.52 1.32
C ILE A 22 7.50 7.07 0.88
N GLY A 23 6.76 6.87 -0.21
CA GLY A 23 6.35 5.55 -0.65
C GLY A 23 7.39 4.89 -1.54
N GLU A 24 7.74 3.63 -1.23
CA GLU A 24 8.67 2.78 -2.02
C GLU A 24 7.95 1.97 -3.12
N SER A 25 6.72 2.34 -3.44
CA SER A 25 5.92 1.70 -4.50
C SER A 25 6.04 2.48 -5.81
N ALA A 26 5.66 1.84 -6.92
CA ALA A 26 5.54 2.54 -8.21
C ALA A 26 4.34 3.50 -8.27
N ALA A 27 3.46 3.48 -7.26
CA ALA A 27 2.27 4.34 -7.22
C ALA A 27 2.64 5.78 -6.82
N SER A 28 2.08 6.73 -7.55
CA SER A 28 2.04 8.13 -7.14
C SER A 28 0.91 8.32 -6.14
N VAL A 29 1.22 8.92 -4.99
CA VAL A 29 0.26 9.13 -3.90
C VAL A 29 0.10 10.63 -3.64
N TYR A 30 -1.14 11.09 -3.58
CA TYR A 30 -1.49 12.49 -3.33
C TYR A 30 -2.46 12.59 -2.17
N ARG A 31 -2.21 13.54 -1.26
CA ARG A 31 -3.21 14.02 -0.30
C ARG A 31 -3.94 15.22 -0.89
N LEU A 32 -5.25 15.21 -0.78
CA LEU A 32 -6.16 16.20 -1.33
C LEU A 32 -6.84 16.94 -0.17
N VAL A 33 -6.24 18.05 0.24
CA VAL A 33 -6.60 18.80 1.44
C VAL A 33 -7.80 19.70 1.17
N SER A 34 -8.78 19.70 2.07
CA SER A 34 -9.94 20.61 2.00
C SER A 34 -10.21 21.28 3.35
N PRO A 35 -10.49 22.59 3.39
CA PRO A 35 -10.93 23.25 4.63
C PRO A 35 -12.38 22.94 5.00
N GLU A 36 -13.19 22.46 4.04
CA GLU A 36 -14.65 22.27 4.20
C GLU A 36 -15.05 20.80 4.29
N GLN A 37 -14.15 19.87 3.91
CA GLN A 37 -14.44 18.45 3.79
C GLN A 37 -13.28 17.61 4.34
N THR A 38 -13.53 16.34 4.63
CA THR A 38 -12.46 15.40 4.96
C THR A 38 -11.42 15.34 3.84
N ASP A 39 -10.14 15.32 4.22
CA ASP A 39 -9.04 15.10 3.30
C ASP A 39 -9.17 13.74 2.60
N LEU A 40 -8.74 13.68 1.35
CA LEU A 40 -8.72 12.43 0.58
C LEU A 40 -7.29 12.02 0.25
N ILE A 41 -7.10 10.73 0.00
CA ILE A 41 -5.89 10.18 -0.59
C ILE A 41 -6.23 9.64 -1.97
N LEU A 42 -5.49 10.10 -2.99
CA LEU A 42 -5.54 9.55 -4.33
C LEU A 42 -4.25 8.78 -4.59
N LYS A 43 -4.39 7.49 -4.88
CA LYS A 43 -3.33 6.65 -5.42
C LYS A 43 -3.54 6.46 -6.92
N TYR A 44 -2.47 6.60 -7.66
CA TYR A 44 -2.42 6.37 -9.10
C TYR A 44 -1.21 5.49 -9.43
N GLN A 45 -1.41 4.53 -10.32
CA GLN A 45 -0.30 3.83 -10.97
C GLN A 45 -0.70 3.38 -12.37
N PRO A 46 0.25 3.31 -13.31
CA PRO A 46 0.07 2.50 -14.52
C PRO A 46 -0.19 1.04 -14.12
N ARG A 47 -1.02 0.35 -14.89
CA ARG A 47 -1.31 -1.06 -14.70
C ARG A 47 -0.05 -1.90 -14.87
N ASP A 48 0.08 -2.88 -13.99
CA ASP A 48 1.21 -3.78 -13.96
C ASP A 48 0.77 -5.21 -13.61
N GLN A 49 1.39 -6.22 -14.22
CA GLN A 49 0.97 -7.60 -14.00
C GLN A 49 1.28 -8.11 -12.58
N LEU A 50 2.25 -7.48 -11.89
CA LEU A 50 2.71 -7.92 -10.58
C LEU A 50 2.23 -7.02 -9.43
N ARG A 51 1.77 -5.79 -9.73
CA ARG A 51 1.29 -4.82 -8.74
C ARG A 51 0.05 -4.10 -9.26
N ASN A 52 -1.10 -4.32 -8.64
CA ASN A 52 -2.35 -3.64 -8.97
C ASN A 52 -3.01 -3.06 -7.71
N LEU A 53 -3.75 -1.96 -7.88
CA LEU A 53 -4.45 -1.31 -6.75
C LEU A 53 -5.80 -1.98 -6.44
N ASP A 54 -6.29 -2.87 -7.31
CA ASP A 54 -7.52 -3.63 -7.11
C ASP A 54 -7.48 -4.45 -5.83
N GLY A 55 -6.41 -5.20 -5.57
CA GLY A 55 -6.28 -5.98 -4.36
C GLY A 55 -6.20 -5.09 -3.12
N GLU A 56 -5.53 -3.93 -3.20
CA GLU A 56 -5.49 -2.98 -2.08
C GLU A 56 -6.90 -2.47 -1.75
N MET A 57 -7.65 -2.08 -2.79
CA MET A 57 -9.04 -1.67 -2.70
C MET A 57 -9.93 -2.77 -2.09
N GLU A 58 -9.81 -4.01 -2.57
CA GLU A 58 -10.61 -5.14 -2.08
C GLU A 58 -10.32 -5.45 -0.60
N ARG A 59 -9.04 -5.46 -0.20
CA ARG A 59 -8.64 -5.69 1.19
C ARG A 59 -9.16 -4.59 2.09
N MET A 60 -9.07 -3.33 1.66
CA MET A 60 -9.60 -2.18 2.38
C MET A 60 -11.11 -2.26 2.57
N ARG A 61 -11.86 -2.64 1.52
CA ARG A 61 -13.31 -2.85 1.61
C ARG A 61 -13.68 -3.98 2.57
N TRP A 62 -12.95 -5.09 2.56
CA TRP A 62 -13.21 -6.21 3.48
C TRP A 62 -12.87 -5.88 4.93
N LEU A 63 -11.83 -5.07 5.17
CA LEU A 63 -11.44 -4.60 6.51
C LEU A 63 -12.35 -3.48 7.04
N SER A 64 -13.09 -2.80 6.16
CA SER A 64 -14.00 -1.73 6.55
C SER A 64 -15.03 -2.22 7.57
N GLY A 65 -15.15 -1.51 8.69
CA GLY A 65 -16.01 -1.89 9.82
C GLY A 65 -15.44 -2.99 10.73
N LYS A 66 -14.25 -3.56 10.41
CA LYS A 66 -13.53 -4.53 11.24
C LYS A 66 -12.38 -3.88 12.01
N VAL A 67 -11.65 -2.99 11.35
CA VAL A 67 -10.54 -2.19 11.90
C VAL A 67 -10.54 -0.80 11.27
N ASP A 68 -9.76 0.12 11.82
CA ASP A 68 -9.57 1.46 11.26
C ASP A 68 -8.76 1.38 9.96
N VAL A 69 -9.45 1.53 8.84
CA VAL A 69 -8.89 1.62 7.49
C VAL A 69 -9.53 2.79 6.74
N PRO A 70 -8.85 3.35 5.72
CA PRO A 70 -9.48 4.33 4.85
C PRO A 70 -10.77 3.79 4.24
N GLU A 71 -11.75 4.68 4.04
CA GLU A 71 -12.96 4.34 3.28
C GLU A 71 -12.68 4.51 1.79
N VAL A 72 -12.90 3.46 1.01
CA VAL A 72 -12.80 3.52 -0.46
C VAL A 72 -13.97 4.34 -1.01
N ILE A 73 -13.67 5.51 -1.57
CA ILE A 73 -14.67 6.39 -2.20
C ILE A 73 -14.94 5.95 -3.63
N ASP A 74 -13.87 5.73 -4.40
CA ASP A 74 -13.99 5.29 -5.79
C ASP A 74 -12.74 4.51 -6.22
N PHE A 75 -12.92 3.60 -7.16
CA PHE A 75 -11.84 2.85 -7.79
C PHE A 75 -12.13 2.74 -9.27
N ILE A 76 -11.21 3.27 -10.09
CA ILE A 76 -11.32 3.26 -11.53
C ILE A 76 -10.11 2.55 -12.09
N GLN A 77 -10.39 1.51 -12.85
CA GLN A 77 -9.40 0.75 -13.58
C GLN A 77 -9.76 0.80 -15.06
N ASP A 78 -8.78 1.15 -15.90
CA ASP A 78 -8.88 0.98 -17.35
C ASP A 78 -7.76 0.07 -17.88
N GLU A 79 -7.51 0.07 -19.18
CA GLU A 79 -6.46 -0.77 -19.78
C GLU A 79 -5.04 -0.34 -19.40
N LYS A 80 -4.86 0.90 -18.95
CA LYS A 80 -3.56 1.54 -18.77
C LYS A 80 -3.29 1.93 -17.33
N ASP A 81 -4.31 2.33 -16.58
CA ASP A 81 -4.15 3.01 -15.30
C ASP A 81 -5.11 2.47 -14.25
N ASP A 82 -4.62 2.40 -13.01
CA ASP A 82 -5.41 2.22 -11.81
C ASP A 82 -5.47 3.54 -11.02
N TRP A 83 -6.67 3.91 -10.57
CA TRP A 83 -6.93 5.07 -9.72
C TRP A 83 -7.74 4.62 -8.50
N LEU A 84 -7.22 4.87 -7.31
CA LEU A 84 -7.90 4.57 -6.05
C LEU A 84 -8.04 5.84 -5.22
N LEU A 85 -9.28 6.27 -5.00
CA LEU A 85 -9.62 7.42 -4.16
C LEU A 85 -10.22 6.92 -2.85
N MET A 86 -9.67 7.38 -1.73
CA MET A 86 -10.08 6.99 -0.39
C MET A 86 -10.05 8.17 0.58
N THR A 87 -10.69 8.04 1.73
CA THR A 87 -10.56 9.05 2.80
C THR A 87 -9.14 9.04 3.38
N ALA A 88 -8.66 10.19 3.87
CA ALA A 88 -7.48 10.21 4.73
C ALA A 88 -7.89 9.76 6.14
N LEU A 89 -7.05 8.93 6.77
CA LEU A 89 -7.22 8.62 8.18
C LEU A 89 -6.88 9.86 9.04
N PRO A 90 -7.61 10.10 10.13
CA PRO A 90 -7.22 11.12 11.10
C PRO A 90 -5.96 10.68 11.85
N GLY A 91 -5.21 11.67 12.35
CA GLY A 91 -3.97 11.43 13.08
C GLY A 91 -2.71 11.61 12.21
N GLY A 92 -1.62 10.98 12.63
CA GLY A 92 -0.31 11.13 12.00
C GLY A 92 0.43 9.80 11.92
N ASP A 93 1.47 9.78 11.09
CA ASP A 93 2.32 8.60 10.90
C ASP A 93 3.06 8.23 12.19
N ALA A 94 2.90 6.98 12.62
CA ALA A 94 3.56 6.43 13.79
C ALA A 94 5.10 6.55 13.70
N THR A 95 5.69 6.49 12.51
CA THR A 95 7.15 6.60 12.29
C THR A 95 7.69 7.99 12.66
N THR A 96 6.85 9.02 12.58
CA THR A 96 7.19 10.41 12.92
C THR A 96 6.69 10.83 14.29
N SER A 97 6.06 9.91 15.02
CA SER A 97 5.48 10.16 16.32
C SER A 97 6.55 10.53 17.36
N LYS A 98 6.19 11.45 18.26
CA LYS A 98 7.02 11.84 19.41
C LYS A 98 6.61 11.13 20.70
N LEU A 99 5.80 10.08 20.60
CA LEU A 99 5.42 9.27 21.74
C LEU A 99 6.66 8.61 22.37
N PRO A 100 6.66 8.39 23.70
CA PRO A 100 7.67 7.57 24.33
C PRO A 100 7.73 6.17 23.68
N PRO A 101 8.93 5.57 23.50
CA PRO A 101 9.06 4.28 22.81
C PRO A 101 8.16 3.18 23.37
N LYS A 102 8.00 3.13 24.71
CA LYS A 102 7.11 2.17 25.37
C LYS A 102 5.66 2.33 24.93
N ASP A 103 5.18 3.56 24.81
CA ASP A 103 3.79 3.84 24.44
C ASP A 103 3.55 3.54 22.95
N GLN A 104 4.53 3.83 22.09
CA GLN A 104 4.49 3.46 20.68
C GLN A 104 4.46 1.92 20.50
N ILE A 105 5.29 1.17 21.24
CA ILE A 105 5.29 -0.29 21.22
C ILE A 105 3.94 -0.84 21.67
N ASN A 106 3.38 -0.33 22.77
CA ASN A 106 2.07 -0.77 23.25
C ASN A 106 0.98 -0.51 22.22
N LEU A 107 0.95 0.70 21.63
CA LEU A 107 0.00 1.07 20.60
C LEU A 107 0.08 0.12 19.40
N LEU A 108 1.28 -0.14 18.87
CA LEU A 108 1.47 -1.04 17.74
C LEU A 108 1.06 -2.49 18.08
N ALA A 109 1.45 -2.96 19.27
CA ALA A 109 1.11 -4.30 19.72
C ALA A 109 -0.41 -4.50 19.89
N ASP A 110 -1.11 -3.50 20.43
CA ASP A 110 -2.56 -3.56 20.60
C ASP A 110 -3.30 -3.56 19.26
N ASN A 111 -2.87 -2.73 18.30
CA ASN A 111 -3.44 -2.72 16.95
C ASN A 111 -3.19 -4.05 16.22
N LEU A 112 -1.99 -4.63 16.34
CA LEU A 112 -1.70 -5.95 15.76
C LEU A 112 -2.53 -7.07 16.41
N ARG A 113 -2.73 -7.04 17.74
CA ARG A 113 -3.61 -8.00 18.42
C ARG A 113 -5.05 -7.89 17.94
N GLN A 114 -5.56 -6.67 17.74
CA GLN A 114 -6.90 -6.44 17.20
C GLN A 114 -7.01 -6.97 15.77
N LEU A 115 -6.02 -6.71 14.92
CA LEU A 115 -6.01 -7.24 13.55
C LEU A 115 -5.97 -8.78 13.54
N HIS A 116 -5.17 -9.39 14.41
CA HIS A 116 -5.06 -10.85 14.53
C HIS A 116 -6.26 -11.53 15.18
N SER A 117 -7.14 -10.77 15.86
CA SER A 117 -8.35 -11.32 16.49
C SER A 117 -9.58 -11.28 15.57
N LEU A 118 -9.46 -10.73 14.36
CA LEU A 118 -10.53 -10.71 13.38
C LEU A 118 -10.98 -12.13 13.01
N ASP A 119 -12.29 -12.33 12.88
CA ASP A 119 -12.81 -13.53 12.24
C ASP A 119 -12.49 -13.48 10.74
N VAL A 120 -11.71 -14.46 10.30
CA VAL A 120 -11.23 -14.61 8.92
C VAL A 120 -11.99 -15.70 8.15
N THR A 121 -13.06 -16.26 8.71
CA THR A 121 -13.84 -17.32 8.06
C THR A 121 -14.38 -16.89 6.70
N ASP A 122 -14.78 -15.62 6.57
CA ASP A 122 -15.26 -15.01 5.33
C ASP A 122 -14.17 -14.32 4.50
N CYS A 123 -12.90 -14.41 4.91
CA CYS A 123 -11.81 -13.72 4.24
C CYS A 123 -11.59 -14.30 2.84
N PRO A 124 -11.79 -13.50 1.77
CA PRO A 124 -11.61 -13.98 0.40
C PRO A 124 -10.12 -14.04 0.02
N PHE A 125 -9.26 -13.41 0.82
CA PHE A 125 -7.84 -13.34 0.54
C PHE A 125 -7.13 -14.56 1.10
N ARG A 126 -6.19 -15.06 0.30
CA ARG A 126 -5.19 -16.04 0.73
C ARG A 126 -3.83 -15.37 0.57
N HIS A 127 -2.99 -15.56 1.57
CA HIS A 127 -1.61 -15.07 1.60
C HIS A 127 -0.79 -16.09 2.38
N SER A 128 -0.77 -17.32 1.86
CA SER A 128 -0.01 -18.42 2.45
C SER A 128 1.46 -18.32 2.05
N ASN A 129 2.34 -18.97 2.82
CA ASN A 129 3.76 -19.03 2.49
C ASN A 129 4.02 -19.51 1.05
N ASP A 130 3.31 -20.55 0.59
CA ASP A 130 3.47 -21.07 -0.77
C ASP A 130 3.15 -20.02 -1.84
N GLN A 131 2.10 -19.22 -1.61
CA GLN A 131 1.73 -18.12 -2.51
C GLN A 131 2.78 -17.01 -2.46
N CYS A 132 3.20 -16.60 -1.26
CA CYS A 132 4.26 -15.59 -1.11
C CYS A 132 5.56 -16.03 -1.80
N ILE A 133 5.95 -17.31 -1.67
CA ILE A 133 7.14 -17.86 -2.33
C ILE A 133 6.99 -17.83 -3.84
N ALA A 134 5.83 -18.24 -4.37
CA ALA A 134 5.56 -18.23 -5.81
C ALA A 134 5.57 -16.80 -6.39
N GLU A 135 4.91 -15.85 -5.72
CA GLU A 135 4.92 -14.42 -6.09
C GLU A 135 6.34 -13.84 -6.02
N SER A 136 7.10 -14.16 -4.97
CA SER A 136 8.49 -13.70 -4.81
C SER A 136 9.39 -14.22 -5.94
N ALA A 137 9.20 -15.47 -6.37
CA ALA A 137 9.93 -16.04 -7.49
C ALA A 137 9.63 -15.31 -8.81
N GLN A 138 8.37 -14.90 -9.04
CA GLN A 138 8.01 -14.10 -10.22
C GLN A 138 8.67 -12.73 -10.20
N ILE A 139 8.68 -12.05 -9.04
CA ILE A 139 9.35 -10.75 -8.86
C ILE A 139 10.87 -10.88 -9.11
N LEU A 140 11.49 -11.94 -8.59
CA LEU A 140 12.91 -12.26 -8.83
C LEU A 140 13.18 -12.45 -10.32
N HIS A 141 12.42 -13.32 -11.00
CA HIS A 141 12.59 -13.57 -12.44
C HIS A 141 12.32 -12.33 -13.31
N ALA A 142 11.46 -11.43 -12.86
CA ALA A 142 11.21 -10.15 -13.51
C ALA A 142 12.30 -9.10 -13.26
N GLY A 143 13.33 -9.41 -12.45
CA GLY A 143 14.43 -8.50 -12.15
C GLY A 143 13.99 -7.27 -11.36
N ARG A 144 12.93 -7.38 -10.55
CA ARG A 144 12.32 -6.26 -9.82
C ARG A 144 12.76 -6.15 -8.35
N ILE A 145 13.76 -6.92 -7.96
CA ILE A 145 14.34 -6.87 -6.63
C ILE A 145 15.45 -5.81 -6.63
N ASN A 146 15.30 -4.82 -5.76
CA ASN A 146 16.37 -3.85 -5.50
C ASN A 146 17.33 -4.46 -4.48
N THR A 147 18.40 -5.09 -4.97
CA THR A 147 19.42 -5.71 -4.09
C THR A 147 20.27 -4.70 -3.34
N ASP A 148 20.30 -3.44 -3.79
CA ASP A 148 21.06 -2.37 -3.13
C ASP A 148 20.41 -1.95 -1.80
N ASP A 149 19.14 -2.32 -1.59
CA ASP A 149 18.36 -2.06 -0.36
C ASP A 149 18.43 -3.21 0.66
N PHE A 150 19.29 -4.21 0.42
CA PHE A 150 19.45 -5.31 1.36
C PHE A 150 20.32 -4.88 2.56
N ASP A 151 19.90 -5.24 3.76
CA ASP A 151 20.77 -5.18 4.93
C ASP A 151 22.02 -6.05 4.69
N GLN A 152 23.17 -5.63 5.24
CA GLN A 152 24.45 -6.32 5.02
C GLN A 152 24.41 -7.82 5.37
N GLU A 153 23.64 -8.20 6.38
CA GLU A 153 23.46 -9.61 6.78
C GLU A 153 22.62 -10.43 5.80
N ASN A 154 21.85 -9.79 4.94
CA ASN A 154 20.98 -10.39 3.92
C ASN A 154 21.60 -10.35 2.51
N ILE A 155 22.82 -9.82 2.37
CA ILE A 155 23.57 -9.87 1.10
C ILE A 155 24.13 -11.28 0.93
N GLY A 156 23.44 -12.08 0.11
CA GLY A 156 23.95 -13.37 -0.36
C GLY A 156 25.10 -13.19 -1.37
N PRO A 157 25.81 -14.28 -1.73
CA PRO A 157 26.73 -14.25 -2.87
C PRO A 157 25.97 -13.74 -4.11
N SER A 158 26.65 -12.96 -4.96
CA SER A 158 26.00 -12.41 -6.14
C SER A 158 25.39 -13.53 -6.99
N LEU A 159 24.31 -13.24 -7.73
CA LEU A 159 23.72 -14.23 -8.67
C LEU A 159 24.75 -14.70 -9.73
N SER A 160 25.83 -13.95 -9.95
CA SER A 160 26.98 -14.35 -10.76
C SER A 160 27.97 -15.31 -10.06
N ASP A 161 27.95 -15.40 -8.74
CA ASP A 161 28.91 -16.21 -7.95
C ASP A 161 28.37 -17.61 -7.58
N SER A 162 27.09 -17.91 -7.86
CA SER A 162 26.45 -19.18 -7.46
C SER A 162 26.37 -20.25 -8.56
N PHE A 163 27.11 -20.11 -9.67
CA PHE A 163 27.17 -21.11 -10.75
C PHE A 163 28.36 -22.08 -10.73
N PHE A 164 29.18 -22.07 -9.67
CA PHE A 164 30.21 -23.10 -9.48
C PHE A 164 30.22 -23.59 -8.03
N GLU A 165 29.41 -24.59 -7.72
CA GLU A 165 29.86 -25.73 -6.91
C GLU A 165 28.93 -26.92 -7.20
N ARG A 166 29.55 -27.98 -7.70
CA ARG A 166 28.96 -29.30 -7.98
C ARG A 166 29.06 -30.18 -6.75
#